data_AF-A0A8T4M6A9-F1
#
_entry.id   AF-A0A8T4M6A9-F1
#
_cell.length_a   1.000
_cell.length_b   1.000
_cell.length_c   1.000
_cell.angle_alpha   90.00
_cell.angle_beta   90.00
_cell.angle_gamma   90.00
#
_symmetry.space_group_name_H-M   'P 1'
#
loop_
_entity.id
_entity.type
_entity.pdbx_description
1 polymer ?
#
loop_
_entity_poly.entity_id
_entity_poly.type
_entity_poly.pdbx_seq_one_letter_code
_entity_poly.pdbx_strand_id
1 'polypeptide(L)'
;MGNEKKCHWCGKPLDVRRVDDGENIREICARCGYKLREFKKPVVQQPEQKPSFVEILPEEKPNAREKPIWPYVIGGIALIALIIALVKIFLL
;
A
#
# COMPACT_ATOMS: atom_id res chain seq x y z
N MET A 1 35.40 -15.27 22.90
CA MET A 1 35.13 -16.22 21.80
C MET A 1 33.66 -16.09 21.44
N GLY A 2 33.35 -15.37 20.36
CA GLY A 2 31.98 -15.24 19.89
C GLY A 2 31.54 -16.55 19.26
N ASN A 3 30.41 -17.12 19.70
CA ASN A 3 29.79 -18.25 19.03
C ASN A 3 29.21 -17.76 17.71
N GLU A 4 30.03 -17.79 16.64
CA GLU A 4 29.59 -17.49 15.28
C GLU A 4 28.61 -18.58 14.85
N LYS A 5 27.31 -18.28 14.99
CA LYS A 5 26.26 -19.15 14.45
C LYS A 5 26.45 -19.25 12.94
N LYS A 6 26.31 -20.44 12.38
CA LYS A 6 26.31 -20.67 10.93
C LYS A 6 24.87 -20.82 10.44
N CYS A 7 24.61 -20.41 9.20
CA CYS A 7 23.34 -20.67 8.54
C CYS A 7 23.19 -22.17 8.30
N HIS A 8 22.09 -22.75 8.79
CA HIS A 8 21.81 -24.17 8.62
C HIS A 8 21.66 -24.59 7.15
N TRP A 9 21.24 -23.65 6.28
CA TRP A 9 21.05 -23.92 4.85
C TRP A 9 22.33 -23.82 4.02
N CYS A 10 23.10 -22.72 4.16
CA CYS A 10 24.28 -22.49 3.32
C CYS A 10 25.62 -22.76 4.01
N GLY A 11 25.64 -23.08 5.31
CA GLY A 11 26.84 -23.35 6.09
C GLY A 11 27.75 -22.13 6.34
N LYS A 12 27.46 -20.98 5.73
CA LYS A 12 28.20 -19.72 5.91
C LYS A 12 27.90 -19.06 7.27
N PRO A 13 28.73 -18.11 7.74
CA PRO A 13 28.43 -17.34 8.94
C PRO A 13 27.03 -16.73 8.85
N LEU A 14 26.25 -16.88 9.93
CA LEU A 14 24.86 -16.46 10.00
C LEU A 14 24.80 -14.93 10.03
N ASP A 15 24.44 -14.37 8.89
CA ASP A 15 24.13 -12.96 8.74
C ASP A 15 22.62 -12.84 8.51
N VAL A 16 21.93 -12.06 9.33
CA VAL A 16 20.46 -11.98 9.37
C VAL A 16 20.02 -10.65 8.79
N ARG A 17 19.24 -10.70 7.71
CA ARG A 17 18.61 -9.54 7.08
C ARG A 17 17.11 -9.55 7.40
N ARG A 18 16.58 -8.41 7.82
CA ARG A 18 15.14 -8.20 8.04
C ARG A 18 14.51 -7.59 6.79
N VAL A 19 13.38 -8.15 6.38
CA VAL A 19 12.54 -7.65 5.28
C VAL A 19 11.14 -7.43 5.85
N ASP A 20 10.60 -6.23 5.68
CA ASP A 20 9.24 -5.88 6.08
C ASP A 20 8.35 -5.92 4.84
N ASP A 21 7.42 -6.88 4.80
CA ASP A 21 6.44 -7.05 3.72
C ASP A 21 5.13 -6.28 4.02
N GLY A 22 5.14 -5.35 4.99
CA GLY A 22 4.00 -4.54 5.41
C GLY A 22 3.17 -5.18 6.51
N GLU A 23 2.83 -6.46 6.37
CA GLU A 23 2.07 -7.24 7.37
C GLU A 23 2.97 -8.08 8.28
N ASN A 24 4.11 -8.52 7.75
CA ASN A 24 5.02 -9.45 8.42
C ASN A 24 6.46 -8.97 8.30
N ILE A 25 7.23 -9.21 9.35
CA ILE A 25 8.69 -9.04 9.34
C ILE A 25 9.31 -10.42 9.17
N ARG A 26 10.02 -10.61 8.07
CA ARG A 26 10.76 -11.83 7.77
C ARG A 26 12.24 -11.64 8.07
N GLU A 27 12.78 -12.52 8.89
CA GLU A 27 14.22 -12.66 9.07
C GLU A 27 14.74 -13.73 8.11
N ILE A 28 15.60 -13.31 7.19
CA ILE A 28 16.23 -14.18 6.18
C ILE A 28 17.74 -14.17 6.37
N CYS A 29 18.43 -15.20 5.90
CA CYS A 29 19.87 -15.18 5.80
C CYS A 29 20.30 -14.22 4.68
N ALA A 30 21.12 -13.23 5.00
CA ALA A 30 21.59 -12.22 4.04
C ALA A 30 22.39 -12.83 2.87
N ARG A 31 22.97 -14.02 3.05
CA ARG A 31 23.85 -14.66 2.06
C ARG A 31 23.15 -15.61 1.10
N CYS A 32 22.12 -16.32 1.54
CA CYS A 32 21.42 -17.32 0.71
C CYS A 32 19.92 -17.08 0.59
N GLY A 33 19.37 -16.08 1.28
CA GLY A 33 17.94 -15.79 1.28
C GLY A 33 17.08 -16.77 2.08
N TYR A 34 17.69 -17.75 2.75
CA TYR A 34 16.94 -18.75 3.52
C TYR A 34 16.15 -18.09 4.65
N LYS A 35 14.84 -18.34 4.70
CA LYS A 35 13.94 -17.82 5.73
C LYS A 35 14.24 -18.47 7.08
N LEU A 36 14.67 -17.67 8.04
CA LEU A 36 14.99 -18.12 9.39
C LEU A 36 13.73 -18.07 10.27
N ARG A 37 13.05 -16.92 10.28
CA ARG A 37 11.86 -16.66 11.09
C ARG A 37 10.93 -15.68 10.40
N GLU A 38 9.64 -15.80 10.68
CA GLU A 38 8.64 -14.82 10.28
C GLU A 38 7.83 -14.44 11.50
N PHE A 39 7.73 -13.13 11.71
CA PHE A 39 6.96 -12.56 12.79
C PHE A 39 5.81 -11.77 12.16
N LYS A 40 4.59 -12.02 12.61
CA LYS A 40 3.50 -11.06 12.38
C LYS A 40 3.90 -9.78 13.06
N LYS A 41 3.85 -8.66 12.34
CA LYS A 41 4.19 -7.36 12.90
C LYS A 41 3.26 -7.14 14.11
N PRO A 42 3.79 -7.02 15.35
CA PRO A 42 2.94 -6.66 16.46
C PRO A 42 2.38 -5.29 16.12
N VAL A 43 1.05 -5.19 16.05
CA VAL A 43 0.34 -3.93 15.99
C VAL A 43 0.87 -3.14 17.18
N VAL A 44 1.63 -2.08 16.90
CA VAL A 44 2.16 -1.20 17.94
C VAL A 44 0.93 -0.65 18.65
N GLN A 45 0.58 -1.25 19.79
CA GLN A 45 -0.31 -0.61 20.74
C GLN A 45 0.42 0.66 21.12
N GLN A 46 -0.09 1.77 20.60
CA GLN A 46 0.36 3.12 20.92
C GLN A 46 0.60 3.18 22.43
N PRO A 47 1.81 3.57 22.89
CA PRO A 47 1.99 3.85 24.30
C PRO A 47 1.03 4.98 24.69
N GLU A 48 0.13 4.63 25.60
CA GLU A 48 -0.79 5.52 26.24
C GLU A 48 0.00 6.60 27.03
N GLN A 49 -0.31 7.87 26.74
CA GLN A 49 -0.13 9.07 27.57
C GLN A 49 1.28 9.67 27.80
N LYS A 50 1.50 10.80 27.13
CA LYS A 50 1.79 12.08 27.81
C LYS A 50 0.92 13.17 27.16
N PRO A 51 0.10 13.93 27.89
CA PRO A 51 -0.60 15.08 27.32
C PRO A 51 0.42 16.21 27.19
N SER A 52 1.25 16.16 26.14
CA SER A 52 1.80 17.39 25.60
C SER A 52 0.63 18.05 24.90
N PHE A 53 0.18 19.20 25.39
CA PHE A 53 -0.77 20.04 24.67
C PHE A 53 -0.16 20.32 23.29
N VAL A 54 -0.64 19.60 22.28
CA VAL A 54 -0.34 19.86 20.89
C VAL A 54 -1.46 20.81 20.46
N GLU A 55 -1.09 22.05 20.15
CA GLU A 55 -1.93 23.00 19.44
C GLU A 55 -2.58 22.28 18.27
N ILE A 56 -3.90 22.09 18.34
CA ILE A 56 -4.69 21.44 17.30
C ILE A 56 -4.80 22.47 16.18
N LEU A 57 -3.78 22.53 15.33
CA LEU A 57 -3.90 23.11 14.01
C LEU A 57 -4.93 22.23 13.29
N PRO A 58 -6.12 22.72 12.92
CA PRO A 58 -7.14 21.89 12.30
C PRO A 58 -6.57 21.31 11.01
N GLU A 59 -6.25 20.02 11.02
CA GLU A 59 -5.87 19.26 9.84
C GLU A 59 -7.01 19.37 8.84
N GLU A 60 -6.74 20.10 7.77
CA GLU A 60 -7.58 20.22 6.59
C GLU A 60 -7.88 18.80 6.09
N LYS A 61 -9.14 18.36 6.26
CA LYS A 61 -9.57 17.01 5.93
C LYS A 61 -9.07 16.64 4.54
N PRO A 62 -8.42 15.48 4.35
CA PRO A 62 -7.96 15.09 3.03
C PRO A 62 -9.17 15.01 2.12
N ASN A 63 -9.18 15.87 1.10
CA ASN A 63 -10.16 15.91 0.03
C ASN A 63 -10.18 14.51 -0.60
N ALA A 64 -11.15 13.69 -0.19
CA ALA A 64 -11.36 12.38 -0.76
C ALA A 64 -11.55 12.61 -2.25
N ARG A 65 -10.60 12.14 -3.08
CA ARG A 65 -10.65 12.31 -4.54
C ARG A 65 -11.99 11.79 -5.04
N GLU A 66 -12.97 12.68 -5.18
CA GLU A 66 -14.22 12.38 -5.85
C GLU A 66 -13.83 11.95 -7.26
N LYS A 67 -14.09 10.68 -7.61
CA LYS A 67 -13.88 10.23 -8.98
C LYS A 67 -14.69 11.17 -9.87
N PRO A 68 -14.07 11.86 -10.85
CA PRO A 68 -14.78 12.85 -11.63
C PRO A 68 -15.94 12.15 -12.36
N ILE A 69 -17.16 12.63 -12.14
CA ILE A 69 -18.39 12.09 -12.78
C ILE A 69 -18.47 12.54 -14.25
N TRP A 70 -17.78 13.64 -14.58
CA TRP A 70 -17.74 14.26 -15.90
C TRP A 70 -17.49 13.32 -17.11
N PRO A 71 -16.56 12.34 -17.10
CA PRO A 71 -16.39 11.39 -18.20
C PRO A 71 -17.69 10.65 -18.59
N TYR A 72 -18.52 10.27 -17.62
CA TYR A 72 -19.80 9.61 -17.89
C TYR A 72 -20.80 10.58 -18.50
N VAL A 73 -20.79 11.84 -18.06
CA VAL A 73 -21.67 12.90 -18.58
C VAL A 73 -21.34 13.21 -20.04
N ILE A 74 -20.05 13.37 -20.38
CA ILE A 74 -19.62 13.58 -21.77
C ILE A 74 -20.01 12.39 -22.64
N GLY A 75 -19.74 11.17 -22.16
CA GLY A 75 -20.07 9.95 -22.90
C GLY A 75 -21.56 9.86 -23.22
N GLY A 76 -22.42 10.19 -22.25
CA GLY A 76 -23.87 10.24 -22.45
C GLY A 76 -24.30 11.27 -23.50
N ILE A 77 -23.76 12.48 -23.45
CA ILE A 77 -24.09 13.56 -24.41
C ILE A 77 -23.64 13.17 -25.83
N ALA A 78 -22.44 12.62 -25.98
CA ALA A 78 -21.92 12.18 -27.28
C ALA A 78 -22.78 11.07 -27.90
N LEU A 79 -23.23 10.10 -27.10
CA LEU A 79 -24.10 9.02 -27.55
C LEU A 79 -25.46 9.55 -28.02
N ILE A 80 -26.07 10.48 -27.27
CA ILE A 80 -27.35 11.09 -27.64
C ILE A 80 -27.21 11.87 -28.95
N ALA A 81 -26.15 12.67 -29.10
CA ALA A 81 -25.89 13.41 -30.33
C ALA A 81 -25.70 12.48 -31.54
N LEU A 82 -25.01 11.35 -31.37
CA LEU A 82 -24.84 10.33 -32.40
C LEU A 82 -26.19 9.72 -32.82
N ILE A 83 -27.04 9.35 -31.86
CA ILE A 83 -28.37 8.77 -32.15
C ILE A 83 -29.23 9.79 -32.92
N ILE A 84 -29.25 11.05 -32.49
CA ILE A 84 -30.01 12.11 -33.18
C ILE A 84 -29.50 12.29 -34.61
N ALA A 85 -28.18 12.29 -34.83
CA ALA A 85 -27.60 12.39 -36.15
C ALA A 85 -27.99 11.21 -37.05
N LEU A 86 -27.92 9.98 -36.54
CA LEU A 86 -28.34 8.77 -37.27
C LEU A 86 -29.83 8.79 -37.63
N VAL A 87 -30.69 9.16 -36.68
CA VAL A 87 -32.13 9.30 -36.91
C VAL A 87 -32.40 10.38 -37.98
N LYS A 88 -31.70 11.52 -37.92
CA LYS A 88 -31.84 12.57 -38.92
C LYS A 88 -31.39 12.14 -40.32
N ILE A 89 -30.31 11.37 -40.42
CA ILE A 89 -29.84 10.84 -41.71
C ILE A 89 -30.82 9.82 -42.28
N PHE A 90 -31.45 9.00 -41.43
CA PHE A 90 -32.37 7.96 -41.89
C PHE A 90 -33.79 8.48 -42.22
N LEU A 91 -34.22 9.55 -41.54
CA LEU A 91 -35.53 10.19 -41.79
C LEU A 91 -35.49 11.23 -42.94
N LEU A 92 -34.32 11.50 -43.52
CA LEU A 92 -34.11 12.43 -44.63
C LEU A 92 -33.80 11.65 -45.91
#